data_AF-A0A9R0P2X9-F1
#
_entry.id   AF-A0A9R0P2X9-F1
#
_cell.length_a   1.000
_cell.length_b   1.000
_cell.length_c   1.000
_cell.angle_alpha   90.00
_cell.angle_beta   90.00
_cell.angle_gamma   90.00
#
_symmetry.space_group_name_H-M   'P 1'
#
loop_
_entity.id
_entity.type
_entity.pdbx_description
1 polymer ?
#
loop_
_entity_poly.entity_id
_entity_poly.type
_entity_poly.pdbx_seq_one_letter_code
_entity_poly.pdbx_strand_id
1 'polypeptide(L)'
;MFAVYAQEPNADSPLDSLVVGERPEPEVPDGWVRVRVKAASLNMHDLWTLRGVGIKPEQFPMILGCDGAGILDDGSEVVIHSVINAPGWQGDDTLDPKRTLLTEKHQGTFADQVVVPARNVVPKPEALSFAEAATMGTAWLTAYRMLFVKSGLRPGQTMLVQGASGGVSTALVQLGRAAGFRVWVTGRTEEKRALATSLGAHQAFESGARLPERVDAVFETVGKATWSHSVKSLKPGGIIVVSGSTSGPDAHAELQRVFFLQLRVAGSTMGTRDELTDLLAYLDLTGVRPQIGAELTFPEAQKGFQAMLDGDTAGKIVFTH
;
A
#
# COMPACT_ATOMS: atom_id res chain seq x y z
N MET A 1 -25.68 5.98 -6.44
CA MET A 1 -24.45 5.44 -7.02
C MET A 1 -24.18 4.08 -6.47
N PHE A 2 -23.67 3.20 -7.34
CA PHE A 2 -23.12 1.92 -6.94
C PHE A 2 -21.94 2.13 -5.99
N ALA A 3 -21.82 1.29 -4.97
CA ALA A 3 -20.73 1.26 -4.03
C ALA A 3 -20.52 -0.11 -3.39
N VAL A 4 -19.29 -0.35 -2.93
CA VAL A 4 -18.89 -1.45 -2.06
C VAL A 4 -18.52 -0.86 -0.70
N TYR A 5 -19.26 -1.23 0.33
CA TYR A 5 -19.17 -0.58 1.62
C TYR A 5 -19.28 -1.56 2.78
N ALA A 6 -18.68 -1.19 3.91
CA ALA A 6 -18.91 -1.87 5.18
C ALA A 6 -20.19 -1.32 5.82
N GLN A 7 -21.15 -2.18 6.12
CA GLN A 7 -22.40 -1.80 6.77
C GLN A 7 -22.22 -1.50 8.26
N GLU A 8 -21.36 -2.28 8.93
CA GLU A 8 -21.01 -2.20 10.35
C GLU A 8 -19.66 -2.90 10.58
N PRO A 9 -18.94 -2.63 11.69
CA PRO A 9 -17.70 -3.33 11.98
C PRO A 9 -17.95 -4.79 12.38
N ASN A 10 -17.21 -5.73 11.81
CA ASN A 10 -17.23 -7.14 12.17
C ASN A 10 -15.81 -7.71 12.23
N ALA A 11 -15.27 -7.83 13.44
CA ALA A 11 -13.88 -8.22 13.68
C ALA A 11 -13.60 -9.68 13.29
N ASP A 12 -14.54 -10.58 13.57
CA ASP A 12 -14.37 -12.02 13.41
C ASP A 12 -14.71 -12.51 12.01
N SER A 13 -15.76 -11.94 11.40
CA SER A 13 -16.25 -12.28 10.06
C SER A 13 -16.42 -11.01 9.20
N PRO A 14 -15.32 -10.33 8.82
CA PRO A 14 -15.39 -9.03 8.14
C PRO A 14 -16.21 -9.03 6.85
N LEU A 15 -16.31 -10.15 6.13
CA LEU A 15 -17.08 -10.21 4.88
C LEU A 15 -18.59 -10.25 5.08
N ASP A 16 -19.08 -10.65 6.26
CA ASP A 16 -20.52 -10.67 6.54
C ASP A 16 -21.11 -9.25 6.55
N SER A 17 -20.26 -8.24 6.81
CA SER A 17 -20.62 -6.82 6.80
C SER A 17 -20.34 -6.13 5.46
N LEU A 18 -19.76 -6.82 4.47
CA LEU A 18 -19.45 -6.26 3.17
C LEU A 18 -20.71 -6.24 2.30
N VAL A 19 -21.13 -5.05 1.88
CA VAL A 19 -22.28 -4.87 1.01
C VAL A 19 -21.84 -4.32 -0.34
N VAL A 20 -22.37 -4.93 -1.40
CA VAL A 20 -22.25 -4.47 -2.79
C VAL A 20 -23.63 -4.00 -3.23
N GLY A 21 -23.81 -2.70 -3.46
CA GLY A 21 -25.13 -2.14 -3.73
C GLY A 21 -25.15 -0.63 -3.93
N GLU A 22 -26.30 0.00 -3.67
CA GLU A 22 -26.49 1.43 -3.91
C GLU A 22 -26.27 2.27 -2.63
N ARG A 23 -25.69 3.46 -2.81
CA ARG A 23 -25.55 4.51 -1.80
C ARG A 23 -26.01 5.85 -2.38
N PRO A 24 -26.44 6.81 -1.53
CA PRO A 24 -26.74 8.16 -1.97
C PRO A 24 -25.55 8.79 -2.72
N GLU A 25 -25.84 9.62 -3.72
CA GLU A 25 -24.80 10.43 -4.37
C GLU A 25 -24.13 11.34 -3.33
N PRO A 26 -22.79 11.52 -3.39
CA PRO A 26 -22.09 12.34 -2.42
C PRO A 26 -22.29 13.83 -2.73
N GLU A 27 -22.48 14.61 -1.66
CA GLU A 27 -22.36 16.07 -1.74
C GLU A 27 -20.91 16.47 -1.99
N VAL A 28 -20.69 17.58 -2.71
CA VAL A 28 -19.35 18.12 -3.00
C VAL A 28 -19.17 19.42 -2.22
N PRO A 29 -18.48 19.40 -1.07
CA PRO A 29 -18.21 20.61 -0.31
C PRO A 29 -17.30 21.60 -1.06
N ASP A 30 -17.31 22.86 -0.62
CA ASP A 30 -16.39 23.88 -1.15
C ASP A 30 -14.92 23.44 -0.97
N GLY A 31 -14.13 23.58 -2.04
CA GLY A 31 -12.72 23.17 -2.06
C GLY A 31 -12.48 21.66 -2.24
N TRP A 32 -13.54 20.87 -2.44
CA TRP A 32 -13.48 19.47 -2.77
C TRP A 32 -13.85 19.25 -4.23
N VAL A 33 -13.43 18.11 -4.77
CA VAL A 33 -13.69 17.70 -6.15
C VAL A 33 -14.31 16.31 -6.16
N ARG A 34 -15.23 16.11 -7.10
CA ARG A 34 -15.75 14.80 -7.45
C ARG A 34 -14.80 14.16 -8.45
N VAL A 35 -14.46 12.90 -8.20
CA VAL A 35 -13.76 12.02 -9.14
C VAL A 35 -14.73 10.92 -9.54
N ARG A 36 -15.05 10.83 -10.83
CA ARG A 36 -15.71 9.64 -11.38
C ARG A 36 -14.66 8.53 -11.46
N VAL A 37 -14.80 7.53 -10.60
CA VAL A 37 -13.83 6.46 -10.46
C VAL A 37 -13.81 5.63 -11.74
N LYS A 38 -12.63 5.24 -12.18
CA LYS A 38 -12.43 4.30 -13.31
C LYS A 38 -11.82 3.00 -12.85
N ALA A 39 -10.90 3.08 -11.89
CA ALA A 39 -10.37 1.93 -11.20
C ALA A 39 -10.04 2.28 -9.75
N ALA A 40 -10.09 1.29 -8.88
CA ALA A 40 -9.70 1.38 -7.49
C ALA A 40 -8.96 0.12 -7.07
N SER A 41 -8.03 0.18 -6.11
CA SER A 41 -7.28 -1.01 -5.71
C SER A 41 -7.47 -1.37 -4.24
N LEU A 42 -7.55 -2.68 -3.99
CA LEU A 42 -7.75 -3.26 -2.68
C LEU A 42 -6.47 -3.27 -1.85
N ASN A 43 -6.59 -2.89 -0.58
CA ASN A 43 -5.53 -2.87 0.40
C ASN A 43 -5.95 -3.60 1.68
N MET A 44 -4.94 -4.01 2.46
CA MET A 44 -5.18 -4.59 3.78
C MET A 44 -5.92 -3.63 4.72
N HIS A 45 -5.78 -2.32 4.49
CA HIS A 45 -6.55 -1.29 5.19
C HIS A 45 -8.07 -1.49 5.06
N ASP A 46 -8.56 -1.89 3.89
CA ASP A 46 -9.99 -2.09 3.65
C ASP A 46 -10.54 -3.24 4.51
N LEU A 47 -9.76 -4.32 4.66
CA LEU A 47 -10.06 -5.40 5.60
C LEU A 47 -10.02 -4.94 7.05
N TRP A 48 -9.13 -4.00 7.39
CA TRP A 48 -9.02 -3.48 8.75
C TRP A 48 -10.22 -2.61 9.10
N THR A 49 -10.67 -1.77 8.16
CA THR A 49 -11.92 -1.01 8.31
C THR A 49 -13.12 -1.94 8.46
N LEU A 50 -13.24 -3.03 7.68
CA LEU A 50 -14.30 -4.03 7.87
C LEU A 50 -14.30 -4.63 9.27
N ARG A 51 -13.12 -4.79 9.89
CA ARG A 51 -12.96 -5.26 11.26
C ARG A 51 -13.16 -4.19 12.34
N GLY A 52 -13.47 -2.94 11.95
CA GLY A 52 -13.61 -1.81 12.87
C GLY A 52 -12.28 -1.26 13.39
N VAL A 53 -11.16 -1.53 12.73
CA VAL A 53 -9.84 -1.00 13.10
C VAL A 53 -9.62 0.34 12.41
N GLY A 54 -9.26 1.38 13.18
CA GLY A 54 -8.98 2.72 12.65
C GLY A 54 -10.22 3.57 12.35
N ILE A 55 -11.42 3.07 12.69
CA ILE A 55 -12.72 3.71 12.46
C ILE A 55 -13.64 3.50 13.67
N LYS A 56 -14.50 4.46 13.98
CA LYS A 56 -15.50 4.33 15.06
C LYS A 56 -16.82 3.75 14.54
N PRO A 57 -17.57 2.98 15.35
CA PRO A 57 -18.86 2.39 14.93
C PRO A 57 -19.86 3.41 14.35
N GLU A 58 -19.87 4.64 14.85
CA GLU A 58 -20.80 5.69 14.39
C GLU A 58 -20.50 6.21 12.97
N GLN A 59 -19.36 5.86 12.39
CA GLN A 59 -18.93 6.29 11.06
C GLN A 59 -19.40 5.34 9.95
N PHE A 60 -20.04 4.23 10.31
CA PHE A 60 -20.65 3.30 9.39
C PHE A 60 -22.08 3.73 9.02
N PRO A 61 -22.58 3.38 7.81
CA PRO A 61 -21.89 2.65 6.75
C PRO A 61 -20.79 3.46 6.04
N MET A 62 -19.67 2.78 5.75
CA MET A 62 -18.45 3.37 5.16
C MET A 62 -18.13 2.69 3.82
N ILE A 63 -18.16 3.45 2.74
CA ILE A 63 -17.65 3.03 1.43
C ILE A 63 -16.16 2.77 1.57
N LEU A 64 -15.72 1.60 1.12
CA LEU A 64 -14.34 1.14 1.24
C LEU A 64 -13.47 1.66 0.08
N GLY A 65 -12.17 1.40 0.12
CA GLY A 65 -11.22 1.76 -0.94
C GLY A 65 -10.41 3.02 -0.60
N CYS A 66 -9.11 2.85 -0.37
CA CYS A 66 -8.20 3.99 -0.20
C CYS A 66 -7.57 4.47 -1.50
N ASP A 67 -7.50 3.62 -2.52
CA ASP A 67 -6.79 3.93 -3.76
C ASP A 67 -7.76 4.07 -4.92
N GLY A 68 -7.53 5.03 -5.80
CA GLY A 68 -8.33 5.16 -7.01
C GLY A 68 -7.70 6.06 -8.06
N ALA A 69 -8.11 5.83 -9.29
CA ALA A 69 -7.83 6.69 -10.43
C ALA A 69 -9.13 6.90 -11.22
N GLY A 70 -9.30 8.09 -11.78
CA GLY A 70 -10.57 8.46 -12.40
C GLY A 70 -10.49 9.78 -13.14
N ILE A 71 -11.67 10.34 -13.41
CA ILE A 71 -11.83 11.54 -14.25
C ILE A 71 -12.57 12.62 -13.45
N LEU A 72 -12.03 13.84 -13.44
CA LEU A 72 -12.68 15.02 -12.89
C LEU A 72 -13.83 15.51 -13.79
N ASP A 73 -14.68 16.40 -13.28
CA ASP A 73 -15.80 16.97 -14.04
C ASP A 73 -15.35 17.77 -15.29
N ASP A 74 -14.11 18.28 -15.29
CA ASP A 74 -13.51 18.97 -16.44
C ASP A 74 -12.85 18.03 -17.49
N GLY A 75 -12.87 16.72 -17.24
CA GLY A 75 -12.27 15.71 -18.12
C GLY A 75 -10.84 15.31 -17.78
N SER A 76 -10.19 15.94 -16.80
CA SER A 76 -8.82 15.60 -16.40
C SER A 76 -8.73 14.20 -15.79
N GLU A 77 -7.75 13.41 -16.22
CA GLU A 77 -7.45 12.11 -15.60
C GLU A 77 -6.53 12.26 -14.38
N VAL A 78 -6.92 11.64 -13.27
CA VAL A 78 -6.25 11.85 -11.97
C VAL A 78 -6.03 10.55 -11.20
N VAL A 79 -5.02 10.59 -10.33
CA VAL A 79 -4.74 9.60 -9.28
C VAL A 79 -5.06 10.23 -7.93
N ILE A 80 -5.70 9.46 -7.05
CA ILE A 80 -6.12 9.91 -5.73
C ILE A 80 -5.00 9.67 -4.71
N HIS A 81 -4.69 10.71 -3.94
CA HIS A 81 -3.85 10.64 -2.74
C HIS A 81 -4.74 10.45 -1.51
N SER A 82 -4.58 9.35 -0.80
CA SER A 82 -5.52 8.92 0.25
C SER A 82 -5.36 9.64 1.59
N VAL A 83 -4.28 10.38 1.80
CA VAL A 83 -3.97 11.06 3.07
C VAL A 83 -4.61 12.44 3.11
N ILE A 84 -5.67 12.59 3.91
CA ILE A 84 -6.40 13.85 4.06
C ILE A 84 -5.91 14.54 5.32
N ASN A 85 -5.25 15.69 5.16
CA ASN A 85 -4.78 16.50 6.26
C ASN A 85 -5.88 17.40 6.84
N ALA A 86 -5.68 17.82 8.08
CA ALA A 86 -6.49 18.87 8.67
C ALA A 86 -6.30 20.19 7.88
N PRO A 87 -7.38 20.99 7.73
CA PRO A 87 -7.28 22.28 7.07
C PRO A 87 -6.15 23.14 7.64
N GLY A 88 -5.28 23.65 6.77
CA GLY A 88 -4.15 24.50 7.13
C GLY A 88 -2.87 23.78 7.60
N TRP A 89 -2.84 22.44 7.62
CA TRP A 89 -1.59 21.70 7.88
C TRP A 89 -0.52 22.04 6.82
N GLN A 90 0.73 22.13 7.26
CA GLN A 90 1.91 22.34 6.42
C GLN A 90 3.00 21.34 6.81
N GLY A 91 3.75 20.87 5.82
CA GLY A 91 4.81 19.87 6.00
C GLY A 91 4.37 18.49 5.53
N ASP A 92 5.06 17.47 6.03
CA ASP A 92 4.82 16.07 5.65
C ASP A 92 3.38 15.64 5.97
N ASP A 93 2.61 15.27 4.94
CA ASP A 93 1.22 14.83 5.06
C ASP A 93 1.06 13.70 6.08
N THR A 94 2.08 12.84 6.20
CA THR A 94 2.11 11.67 7.08
C THR A 94 2.58 11.98 8.49
N LEU A 95 2.76 13.26 8.84
CA LEU A 95 3.08 13.69 10.20
C LEU A 95 2.02 14.61 10.81
N ASP A 96 0.98 14.96 10.06
CA ASP A 96 -0.18 15.65 10.63
C ASP A 96 -0.85 14.75 11.68
N PRO A 97 -0.94 15.19 12.95
CA PRO A 97 -1.56 14.42 14.03
C PRO A 97 -3.08 14.32 13.90
N LYS A 98 -3.68 15.13 13.01
CA LYS A 98 -5.12 15.14 12.73
C LYS A 98 -5.45 14.61 11.33
N ARG A 99 -4.48 14.03 10.62
CA ARG A 99 -4.75 13.40 9.32
C ARG A 99 -5.75 12.27 9.48
N THR A 100 -6.47 12.00 8.41
CA THR A 100 -7.20 10.75 8.22
C THR A 100 -6.79 10.13 6.90
N LEU A 101 -7.04 8.83 6.76
CA LEU A 101 -7.07 8.18 5.46
C LEU A 101 -8.50 8.18 4.92
N LEU A 102 -8.65 8.02 3.60
CA LEU A 102 -9.90 7.54 3.05
C LEU A 102 -10.31 6.24 3.76
N THR A 103 -11.60 6.03 3.92
CA THR A 103 -12.16 4.84 4.59
C THR A 103 -11.92 4.80 6.11
N GLU A 104 -11.55 5.93 6.72
CA GLU A 104 -11.56 6.15 8.18
C GLU A 104 -12.60 7.18 8.60
N LYS A 105 -12.61 8.34 7.92
CA LYS A 105 -13.53 9.46 8.17
C LYS A 105 -14.31 9.87 6.93
N HIS A 106 -13.66 9.78 5.77
CA HIS A 106 -14.22 10.15 4.47
C HIS A 106 -14.47 8.87 3.66
N GLN A 107 -15.56 8.89 2.88
CA GLN A 107 -15.98 7.76 2.05
C GLN A 107 -14.89 7.39 1.02
N GLY A 108 -14.72 6.08 0.78
CA GLY A 108 -13.67 5.55 -0.07
C GLY A 108 -13.99 5.51 -1.57
N THR A 109 -13.08 4.90 -2.32
CA THR A 109 -13.04 4.86 -3.78
C THR A 109 -13.80 3.68 -4.41
N PHE A 110 -14.33 2.74 -3.63
CA PHE A 110 -15.11 1.63 -4.17
C PHE A 110 -16.55 2.03 -4.46
N ALA A 111 -16.72 2.98 -5.38
CA ALA A 111 -18.00 3.50 -5.83
C ALA A 111 -17.90 4.06 -7.24
N ASP A 112 -19.04 4.44 -7.85
CA ASP A 112 -19.03 5.19 -9.13
C ASP A 112 -18.27 6.51 -9.01
N GLN A 113 -18.35 7.14 -7.84
CA GLN A 113 -17.78 8.46 -7.59
C GLN A 113 -17.23 8.54 -6.16
N VAL A 114 -16.17 9.33 -6.00
CA VAL A 114 -15.60 9.69 -4.70
C VAL A 114 -15.36 11.19 -4.64
N VAL A 115 -15.52 11.77 -3.46
CA VAL A 115 -15.31 13.21 -3.23
C VAL A 115 -14.13 13.38 -2.30
N VAL A 116 -13.11 14.10 -2.77
CA VAL A 116 -11.85 14.34 -2.04
C VAL A 116 -11.48 15.82 -2.07
N PRO A 117 -10.66 16.33 -1.14
CA PRO A 117 -10.15 17.70 -1.26
C PRO A 117 -9.44 17.90 -2.60
N ALA A 118 -9.55 19.08 -3.21
CA ALA A 118 -8.94 19.34 -4.52
C ALA A 118 -7.42 19.07 -4.55
N ARG A 119 -6.72 19.26 -3.43
CA ARG A 119 -5.28 18.95 -3.28
C ARG A 119 -4.97 17.45 -3.34
N ASN A 120 -5.94 16.59 -3.05
CA ASN A 120 -5.77 15.14 -2.91
C ASN A 120 -5.91 14.40 -4.25
N VAL A 121 -5.91 15.11 -5.37
CA VAL A 121 -5.75 14.54 -6.71
C VAL A 121 -4.46 15.05 -7.35
N VAL A 122 -3.77 14.16 -8.06
CA VAL A 122 -2.61 14.49 -8.88
C VAL A 122 -2.83 14.00 -10.31
N PRO A 123 -2.24 14.64 -11.33
CA PRO A 123 -2.40 14.22 -12.71
C PRO A 123 -1.98 12.76 -12.92
N LYS A 124 -2.79 11.99 -13.64
CA LYS A 124 -2.43 10.64 -14.05
C LYS A 124 -1.51 10.72 -15.27
N PRO A 125 -0.33 10.06 -15.27
CA PRO A 125 0.47 9.92 -16.48
C PRO A 125 -0.31 9.23 -17.59
N GLU A 126 -0.19 9.72 -18.82
CA GLU A 126 -0.85 9.13 -19.99
C GLU A 126 -0.41 7.67 -20.21
N ALA A 127 0.85 7.36 -19.89
CA ALA A 127 1.45 6.05 -20.11
C ALA A 127 0.99 4.95 -19.13
N LEU A 128 0.20 5.29 -18.10
CA LEU A 128 -0.41 4.34 -17.17
C LEU A 128 -1.87 4.12 -17.54
N SER A 129 -2.35 2.88 -17.45
CA SER A 129 -3.79 2.62 -17.45
C SER A 129 -4.45 3.12 -16.16
N PHE A 130 -5.78 3.25 -16.13
CA PHE A 130 -6.48 3.54 -14.86
C PHE A 130 -6.25 2.44 -13.82
N ALA A 131 -6.25 1.17 -14.24
CA ALA A 131 -6.01 0.04 -13.35
C ALA A 131 -4.61 0.11 -12.72
N GLU A 132 -3.59 0.44 -13.50
CA GLU A 132 -2.22 0.62 -13.00
C GLU A 132 -2.13 1.83 -12.06
N ALA A 133 -2.66 2.98 -12.48
CA ALA A 133 -2.63 4.22 -11.72
C ALA A 133 -3.37 4.10 -10.37
N ALA A 134 -4.46 3.33 -10.32
CA ALA A 134 -5.21 3.07 -9.11
C ALA A 134 -4.44 2.22 -8.07
N THR A 135 -3.26 1.69 -8.39
CA THR A 135 -2.43 0.96 -7.40
C THR A 135 -1.46 1.86 -6.63
N MET A 136 -1.38 3.15 -6.99
CA MET A 136 -0.34 4.07 -6.53
C MET A 136 -0.54 4.57 -5.09
N GLY A 137 -1.78 4.80 -4.66
CA GLY A 137 -2.11 5.59 -3.47
C GLY A 137 -1.57 5.04 -2.13
N THR A 138 -1.74 3.74 -1.88
CA THR A 138 -1.39 3.14 -0.58
C THR A 138 -0.14 2.31 -0.68
N ALA A 139 -0.19 1.18 -1.40
CA ALA A 139 0.88 0.18 -1.36
C ALA A 139 2.17 0.67 -2.05
N TRP A 140 2.05 1.24 -3.24
CA TRP A 140 3.20 1.72 -4.02
C TRP A 140 3.79 3.00 -3.45
N LEU A 141 2.96 3.96 -3.02
CA LEU A 141 3.43 5.15 -2.32
C LEU A 141 4.16 4.80 -1.02
N THR A 142 3.64 3.85 -0.24
CA THR A 142 4.34 3.34 0.95
C THR A 142 5.68 2.72 0.58
N ALA A 143 5.73 1.87 -0.45
CA ALA A 143 6.99 1.26 -0.92
C ALA A 143 8.01 2.31 -1.39
N TYR A 144 7.55 3.32 -2.13
CA TYR A 144 8.36 4.44 -2.59
C TYR A 144 8.98 5.19 -1.40
N ARG A 145 8.17 5.62 -0.43
CA ARG A 145 8.65 6.31 0.77
C ARG A 145 9.61 5.44 1.56
N MET A 146 9.28 4.16 1.76
CA MET A 146 10.18 3.23 2.46
C MET A 146 11.56 3.20 1.80
N LEU A 147 11.59 3.02 0.48
CA LEU A 147 12.81 2.82 -0.29
C LEU A 147 13.61 4.11 -0.45
N PHE A 148 13.01 5.16 -0.99
CA PHE A 148 13.73 6.36 -1.40
C PHE A 148 13.89 7.40 -0.29
N VAL A 149 12.97 7.43 0.69
CA VAL A 149 12.96 8.47 1.73
C VAL A 149 13.48 7.95 3.07
N LYS A 150 13.09 6.73 3.47
CA LYS A 150 13.39 6.20 4.81
C LYS A 150 14.65 5.34 4.87
N SER A 151 15.01 4.64 3.79
CA SER A 151 16.11 3.66 3.84
C SER A 151 17.50 4.30 3.85
N GLY A 152 17.70 5.38 3.07
CA GLY A 152 19.03 5.94 2.80
C GLY A 152 19.96 5.01 2.02
N LEU A 153 19.41 4.01 1.30
CA LEU A 153 20.19 3.16 0.42
C LEU A 153 20.74 3.92 -0.79
N ARG A 154 21.85 3.43 -1.33
CA ARG A 154 22.48 3.88 -2.57
C ARG A 154 22.49 2.76 -3.62
N PRO A 155 22.37 3.07 -4.92
CA PRO A 155 22.45 2.07 -5.98
C PRO A 155 23.67 1.15 -5.80
N GLY A 156 23.49 -0.15 -6.07
CA GLY A 156 24.48 -1.19 -5.83
C GLY A 156 24.42 -1.84 -4.43
N GLN A 157 23.71 -1.26 -3.46
CA GLN A 157 23.50 -1.89 -2.15
C GLN A 157 22.43 -2.99 -2.19
N THR A 158 22.45 -3.88 -1.18
CA THR A 158 21.51 -5.00 -1.08
C THR A 158 20.32 -4.66 -0.20
N MET A 159 19.12 -4.94 -0.69
CA MET A 159 17.89 -4.91 0.10
C MET A 159 17.26 -6.28 0.24
N LEU A 160 16.68 -6.55 1.41
CA LEU A 160 15.82 -7.70 1.66
C LEU A 160 14.37 -7.24 1.84
N VAL A 161 13.44 -7.82 1.09
CA VAL A 161 12.00 -7.62 1.27
C VAL A 161 11.41 -8.83 1.98
N GLN A 162 10.72 -8.61 3.09
CA GLN A 162 10.02 -9.66 3.81
C GLN A 162 8.63 -9.90 3.21
N GLY A 163 8.39 -11.13 2.76
CA GLY A 163 7.17 -11.48 2.01
C GLY A 163 7.29 -11.15 0.52
N ALA A 164 6.77 -12.04 -0.33
CA ALA A 164 7.07 -12.03 -1.76
C ALA A 164 5.93 -11.58 -2.68
N SER A 165 4.68 -11.61 -2.22
CA SER A 165 3.51 -11.48 -3.11
C SER A 165 2.53 -10.36 -2.75
N GLY A 166 2.75 -9.65 -1.65
CA GLY A 166 1.88 -8.54 -1.22
C GLY A 166 2.09 -7.26 -2.06
N GLY A 167 1.15 -6.33 -2.00
CA GLY A 167 1.20 -5.08 -2.76
C GLY A 167 2.45 -4.24 -2.49
N VAL A 168 2.81 -4.02 -1.22
CA VAL A 168 4.03 -3.28 -0.85
C VAL A 168 5.28 -4.06 -1.25
N SER A 169 5.31 -5.37 -1.04
CA SER A 169 6.47 -6.22 -1.36
C SER A 169 6.77 -6.23 -2.85
N THR A 170 5.75 -6.43 -3.70
CA THR A 170 5.90 -6.43 -5.16
C THR A 170 6.31 -5.06 -5.69
N ALA A 171 5.78 -3.97 -5.11
CA ALA A 171 6.25 -2.61 -5.41
C ALA A 171 7.73 -2.41 -5.04
N LEU A 172 8.16 -2.80 -3.84
CA LEU A 172 9.55 -2.71 -3.40
C LEU A 172 10.52 -3.48 -4.31
N VAL A 173 10.11 -4.65 -4.79
CA VAL A 173 10.93 -5.45 -5.71
C VAL A 173 11.14 -4.72 -7.03
N GLN A 174 10.06 -4.23 -7.64
CA GLN A 174 10.11 -3.58 -8.95
C GLN A 174 10.80 -2.21 -8.88
N LEU A 175 10.42 -1.37 -7.90
CA LEU A 175 11.06 -0.08 -7.66
C LEU A 175 12.55 -0.27 -7.34
N GLY A 176 12.87 -1.25 -6.49
CA GLY A 176 14.24 -1.51 -6.07
C GLY A 176 15.13 -1.99 -7.21
N ARG A 177 14.59 -2.86 -8.08
CA ARG A 177 15.29 -3.35 -9.27
C ARG A 177 15.59 -2.21 -10.24
N ALA A 178 14.60 -1.37 -10.53
CA ALA A 178 14.75 -0.23 -11.43
C ALA A 178 15.72 0.83 -10.86
N ALA A 179 15.80 0.97 -9.54
CA ALA A 179 16.70 1.91 -8.87
C ALA A 179 18.16 1.41 -8.79
N GLY A 180 18.46 0.21 -9.31
CA GLY A 180 19.80 -0.36 -9.33
C GLY A 180 20.24 -1.01 -8.01
N PHE A 181 19.31 -1.43 -7.15
CA PHE A 181 19.65 -2.21 -5.95
C PHE A 181 19.73 -3.70 -6.25
N ARG A 182 20.49 -4.43 -5.44
CA ARG A 182 20.45 -5.89 -5.40
C ARG A 182 19.27 -6.33 -4.53
N VAL A 183 18.20 -6.79 -5.17
CA VAL A 183 16.92 -7.10 -4.52
C VAL A 183 16.84 -8.56 -4.13
N TRP A 184 16.67 -8.83 -2.84
CA TRP A 184 16.40 -10.16 -2.30
C TRP A 184 15.04 -10.20 -1.61
N VAL A 185 14.40 -11.36 -1.62
CA VAL A 185 13.03 -11.52 -1.11
C VAL A 185 12.89 -12.82 -0.33
N THR A 186 12.08 -12.83 0.73
CA THR A 186 11.64 -14.06 1.39
C THR A 186 10.19 -14.39 1.03
N GLY A 187 9.87 -15.67 0.90
CA GLY A 187 8.51 -16.14 0.59
C GLY A 187 8.21 -17.53 1.16
N ARG A 188 6.96 -17.74 1.59
CA ARG A 188 6.52 -19.01 2.21
C ARG A 188 6.41 -20.16 1.21
N THR A 189 5.91 -19.89 0.02
CA THR A 189 5.68 -20.91 -1.01
C THR A 189 6.59 -20.69 -2.22
N GLU A 190 6.81 -21.73 -3.00
CA GLU A 190 7.64 -21.66 -4.20
C GLU A 190 7.04 -20.72 -5.25
N GLU A 191 5.73 -20.75 -5.42
CA GLU A 191 5.00 -19.90 -6.37
C GLU A 191 5.19 -18.41 -6.04
N LYS A 192 5.13 -18.06 -4.75
CA LYS A 192 5.34 -16.68 -4.29
C LYS A 192 6.79 -16.22 -4.51
N ARG A 193 7.76 -17.12 -4.32
CA ARG A 193 9.18 -16.84 -4.59
C ARG A 193 9.47 -16.73 -6.10
N ALA A 194 8.83 -17.55 -6.91
CA ALA A 194 8.92 -17.49 -8.36
C ALA A 194 8.35 -16.16 -8.89
N LEU A 195 7.20 -15.71 -8.36
CA LEU A 195 6.64 -14.39 -8.66
C LEU A 195 7.62 -13.26 -8.33
N ALA A 196 8.23 -13.26 -7.14
CA ALA A 196 9.21 -12.22 -6.81
C ALA A 196 10.39 -12.19 -7.80
N THR A 197 10.85 -13.36 -8.24
CA THR A 197 11.94 -13.48 -9.22
C THR A 197 11.52 -12.95 -10.60
N SER A 198 10.31 -13.27 -11.07
CA SER A 198 9.80 -12.74 -12.35
C SER A 198 9.63 -11.22 -12.33
N LEU A 199 9.36 -10.64 -11.16
CA LEU A 199 9.27 -9.19 -10.94
C LEU A 199 10.64 -8.49 -10.78
N GLY A 200 11.74 -9.23 -10.85
CA GLY A 200 13.09 -8.67 -10.83
C GLY A 200 13.86 -8.82 -9.51
N ALA A 201 13.37 -9.62 -8.56
CA ALA A 201 14.20 -10.07 -7.46
C ALA A 201 15.39 -10.88 -8.02
N HIS A 202 16.59 -10.59 -7.52
CA HIS A 202 17.80 -11.29 -7.94
C HIS A 202 17.87 -12.68 -7.30
N GLN A 203 17.37 -12.82 -6.08
CA GLN A 203 17.28 -14.08 -5.35
C GLN A 203 16.04 -14.08 -4.46
N ALA A 204 15.40 -15.25 -4.35
CA ALA A 204 14.28 -15.48 -3.46
C ALA A 204 14.59 -16.66 -2.53
N PHE A 205 14.24 -16.51 -1.25
CA PHE A 205 14.56 -17.46 -0.19
C PHE A 205 13.31 -17.91 0.54
N GLU A 206 13.37 -19.09 1.16
CA GLU A 206 12.32 -19.50 2.10
C GLU A 206 12.26 -18.53 3.29
N SER A 207 11.08 -18.42 3.90
CA SER A 207 10.89 -17.58 5.08
C SER A 207 11.82 -18.03 6.22
N GLY A 208 12.68 -17.11 6.67
CA GLY A 208 13.63 -17.39 7.76
C GLY A 208 14.91 -18.12 7.33
N ALA A 209 15.10 -18.40 6.04
CA ALA A 209 16.28 -19.07 5.54
C ALA A 209 17.56 -18.27 5.80
N ARG A 210 18.68 -18.98 6.01
CA ARG A 210 19.98 -18.32 6.13
C ARG A 210 20.37 -17.69 4.79
N LEU A 211 20.51 -16.37 4.78
CA LEU A 211 20.97 -15.62 3.61
C LEU A 211 22.48 -15.84 3.34
N PRO A 212 22.93 -15.75 2.08
CA PRO A 212 24.33 -15.97 1.71
C PRO A 212 25.27 -14.88 2.28
N GLU A 213 24.76 -13.67 2.47
CA GLU A 213 25.43 -12.59 3.19
C GLU A 213 24.38 -11.70 3.87
N ARG A 214 24.85 -10.73 4.66
CA ARG A 214 24.00 -9.74 5.31
C ARG A 214 23.67 -8.60 4.34
N VAL A 215 22.53 -7.95 4.53
CA VAL A 215 22.01 -6.89 3.67
C VAL A 215 22.16 -5.50 4.29
N ASP A 216 22.09 -4.46 3.47
CA ASP A 216 22.20 -3.06 3.90
C ASP A 216 20.87 -2.54 4.48
N ALA A 217 19.73 -3.00 3.94
CA ALA A 217 18.40 -2.70 4.45
C ALA A 217 17.46 -3.90 4.39
N VAL A 218 16.53 -3.95 5.34
CA VAL A 218 15.38 -4.85 5.33
C VAL A 218 14.09 -4.02 5.28
N PHE A 219 13.18 -4.41 4.40
CA PHE A 219 11.84 -3.85 4.28
C PHE A 219 10.84 -4.82 4.90
N GLU A 220 10.18 -4.37 5.96
CA GLU A 220 9.38 -5.21 6.84
C GLU A 220 7.90 -4.79 6.81
N THR A 221 7.04 -5.73 6.45
CA THR A 221 5.58 -5.54 6.43
C THR A 221 4.83 -6.63 7.21
N VAL A 222 5.52 -7.72 7.59
CA VAL A 222 4.93 -8.92 8.18
C VAL A 222 4.95 -8.82 9.71
N GLY A 223 6.01 -8.30 10.31
CA GLY A 223 6.09 -8.06 11.76
C GLY A 223 6.55 -9.27 12.56
N LYS A 224 5.81 -9.66 13.60
CA LYS A 224 6.21 -10.66 14.61
C LYS A 224 6.88 -11.93 14.05
N ALA A 225 6.33 -12.51 12.99
CA ALA A 225 6.84 -13.77 12.42
C ALA A 225 8.23 -13.65 11.77
N THR A 226 8.59 -12.47 11.25
CA THR A 226 9.82 -12.25 10.46
C THR A 226 10.82 -11.33 11.15
N TRP A 227 10.40 -10.60 12.19
CA TRP A 227 11.21 -9.58 12.84
C TRP A 227 12.61 -10.05 13.23
N SER A 228 12.72 -11.22 13.86
CA SER A 228 14.03 -11.72 14.29
C SER A 228 14.95 -12.05 13.12
N HIS A 229 14.38 -12.56 12.03
CA HIS A 229 15.11 -12.77 10.79
C HIS A 229 15.59 -11.45 10.20
N SER A 230 14.73 -10.42 10.18
CA SER A 230 15.05 -9.07 9.71
C SER A 230 16.24 -8.47 10.48
N VAL A 231 16.22 -8.51 11.81
CA VAL A 231 17.32 -8.01 12.66
C VAL A 231 18.63 -8.77 12.40
N LYS A 232 18.57 -10.10 12.27
CA LYS A 232 19.76 -10.95 12.05
C LYS A 232 20.34 -10.83 10.64
N SER A 233 19.54 -10.40 9.67
CA SER A 233 19.94 -10.27 8.26
C SER A 233 20.79 -9.03 7.99
N LEU A 234 20.85 -8.06 8.91
CA LEU A 234 21.51 -6.78 8.67
C LEU A 234 23.02 -6.80 8.88
N LYS A 235 23.73 -6.04 8.04
CA LYS A 235 25.09 -5.57 8.29
C LYS A 235 25.10 -4.61 9.50
N PRO A 236 26.22 -4.46 10.22
CA PRO A 236 26.38 -3.35 11.16
C PRO A 236 26.06 -2.00 10.49
N GLY A 237 25.33 -1.12 11.17
CA GLY A 237 24.84 0.16 10.63
C GLY A 237 23.62 0.07 9.69
N GLY A 238 23.15 -1.15 9.39
CA GLY A 238 22.02 -1.40 8.51
C GLY A 238 20.68 -0.90 9.08
N ILE A 239 19.64 -0.89 8.24
CA ILE A 239 18.32 -0.35 8.59
C ILE A 239 17.18 -1.34 8.34
N ILE A 240 16.24 -1.40 9.28
CA ILE A 240 14.90 -1.94 9.04
C ILE A 240 13.97 -0.78 8.78
N VAL A 241 13.28 -0.79 7.64
CA VAL A 241 12.15 0.10 7.39
C VAL A 241 10.87 -0.72 7.54
N VAL A 242 10.02 -0.36 8.50
CA VAL A 242 8.81 -1.11 8.85
C VAL A 242 7.56 -0.29 8.52
N SER A 243 6.59 -0.90 7.83
CA SER A 243 5.32 -0.25 7.46
C SER A 243 4.07 -1.08 7.80
N GLY A 244 4.24 -2.18 8.51
CA GLY A 244 3.13 -3.03 8.91
C GLY A 244 3.56 -4.18 9.81
N SER A 245 2.58 -4.81 10.44
CA SER A 245 2.76 -5.90 11.38
C SER A 245 1.66 -6.95 11.22
N THR A 246 1.45 -7.44 9.99
CA THR A 246 0.33 -8.34 9.62
C THR A 246 0.23 -9.59 10.51
N SER A 247 1.36 -10.14 10.97
CA SER A 247 1.40 -11.33 11.83
C SER A 247 1.28 -11.02 13.34
N GLY A 248 1.09 -9.76 13.70
CA GLY A 248 0.89 -9.28 15.07
C GLY A 248 1.90 -8.20 15.50
N PRO A 249 1.53 -7.34 16.47
CA PRO A 249 2.33 -6.19 16.89
C PRO A 249 3.49 -6.52 17.85
N ASP A 250 3.39 -7.60 18.62
CA ASP A 250 4.32 -7.89 19.73
C ASP A 250 5.57 -8.67 19.30
N ALA A 251 6.49 -7.99 18.58
CA ALA A 251 7.82 -8.52 18.30
C ALA A 251 8.82 -8.11 19.41
N HIS A 252 9.67 -9.03 19.85
CA HIS A 252 10.76 -8.68 20.77
C HIS A 252 11.75 -7.73 20.07
N ALA A 253 11.98 -6.54 20.64
CA ALA A 253 12.75 -5.48 19.99
C ALA A 253 14.23 -5.82 19.70
N GLU A 254 14.77 -6.88 20.32
CA GLU A 254 16.17 -7.32 20.14
C GLU A 254 17.20 -6.21 20.40
N LEU A 255 16.95 -5.39 21.43
CA LEU A 255 17.72 -4.18 21.76
C LEU A 255 19.24 -4.42 21.79
N GLN A 256 19.69 -5.58 22.30
CA GLN A 256 21.11 -5.92 22.34
C GLN A 256 21.78 -5.90 20.96
N ARG A 257 21.12 -6.48 19.94
CA ARG A 257 21.65 -6.45 18.57
C ARG A 257 21.55 -5.06 17.98
N VAL A 258 20.44 -4.37 18.23
CA VAL A 258 20.20 -3.01 17.73
C VAL A 258 21.30 -2.06 18.18
N PHE A 259 21.57 -1.97 19.49
CA PHE A 259 22.59 -1.03 19.97
C PHE A 259 24.01 -1.49 19.62
N PHE A 260 24.32 -2.79 19.72
CA PHE A 260 25.69 -3.27 19.54
C PHE A 260 26.16 -3.20 18.09
N LEU A 261 25.25 -3.49 17.14
CA LEU A 261 25.53 -3.37 15.70
C LEU A 261 25.14 -2.02 15.12
N GLN A 262 24.68 -1.07 15.97
CA GLN A 262 24.23 0.26 15.57
C GLN A 262 23.16 0.22 14.47
N LEU A 263 22.23 -0.72 14.58
CA LEU A 263 21.13 -0.87 13.62
C LEU A 263 20.14 0.28 13.79
N ARG A 264 19.51 0.67 12.68
CA ARG A 264 18.43 1.66 12.66
C ARG A 264 17.09 0.96 12.43
N VAL A 265 16.04 1.44 13.09
CA VAL A 265 14.65 1.03 12.84
C VAL A 265 13.85 2.29 12.53
N ALA A 266 13.23 2.32 11.36
CA ALA A 266 12.45 3.45 10.88
C ALA A 266 11.02 3.01 10.54
N GLY A 267 10.03 3.68 11.15
CA GLY A 267 8.63 3.54 10.75
C GLY A 267 8.33 4.30 9.45
N SER A 268 7.49 3.71 8.60
CA SER A 268 6.96 4.33 7.39
C SER A 268 5.46 4.03 7.27
N THR A 269 4.68 4.99 6.81
CA THR A 269 3.25 4.83 6.56
C THR A 269 2.85 5.76 5.43
N MET A 270 2.09 5.25 4.45
CA MET A 270 1.64 6.03 3.28
C MET A 270 2.80 6.78 2.61
N GLY A 271 2.51 7.98 2.10
CA GLY A 271 3.48 8.99 1.68
C GLY A 271 2.83 10.34 1.48
N THR A 272 3.65 11.34 1.18
CA THR A 272 3.19 12.70 0.88
C THR A 272 2.59 12.79 -0.52
N ARG A 273 1.86 13.87 -0.78
CA ARG A 273 1.35 14.16 -2.12
C ARG A 273 2.49 14.34 -3.14
N ASP A 274 3.59 14.95 -2.69
CA ASP A 274 4.76 15.19 -3.54
C ASP A 274 5.47 13.87 -3.84
N GLU A 275 5.59 12.96 -2.85
CA GLU A 275 6.11 11.60 -3.06
C GLU A 275 5.25 10.78 -4.04
N LEU A 276 3.92 10.98 -4.05
CA LEU A 276 3.05 10.36 -5.06
C LEU A 276 3.35 10.90 -6.46
N THR A 277 3.58 12.20 -6.58
CA THR A 277 3.94 12.84 -7.85
C THR A 277 5.30 12.32 -8.35
N ASP A 278 6.29 12.23 -7.46
CA ASP A 278 7.62 11.70 -7.77
C ASP A 278 7.57 10.21 -8.15
N LEU A 279 6.73 9.41 -7.46
CA LEU A 279 6.49 8.02 -7.81
C LEU A 279 5.92 7.89 -9.23
N LEU A 280 4.90 8.68 -9.58
CA LEU A 280 4.29 8.65 -10.91
C LEU A 280 5.31 9.03 -12.00
N ALA A 281 6.11 10.08 -11.77
CA ALA A 281 7.20 10.46 -12.67
C ALA A 281 8.27 9.36 -12.79
N TYR A 282 8.60 8.69 -11.68
CA TYR A 282 9.54 7.58 -11.70
C TYR A 282 9.06 6.41 -12.56
N LEU A 283 7.77 6.05 -12.50
CA LEU A 283 7.21 4.98 -13.36
C LEU A 283 7.19 5.35 -14.83
N ASP A 284 6.94 6.61 -15.14
CA ASP A 284 6.99 7.11 -16.51
C ASP A 284 8.42 7.02 -17.09
N LEU A 285 9.41 7.50 -16.33
CA LEU A 285 10.82 7.48 -16.73
C LEU A 285 11.43 6.09 -16.84
N THR A 286 11.09 5.19 -15.91
CA THR A 286 11.69 3.85 -15.85
C THR A 286 10.94 2.80 -16.65
N GLY A 287 9.69 3.09 -17.05
CA GLY A 287 8.81 2.11 -17.68
C GLY A 287 8.30 1.02 -16.73
N VAL A 288 8.57 1.11 -15.41
CA VAL A 288 8.05 0.15 -14.43
C VAL A 288 6.53 0.19 -14.42
N ARG A 289 5.89 -0.97 -14.36
CA ARG A 289 4.44 -1.12 -14.25
C ARG A 289 4.06 -1.98 -13.05
N PRO A 290 2.92 -1.70 -12.41
CA PRO A 290 2.52 -2.44 -11.23
C PRO A 290 2.08 -3.86 -11.56
N GLN A 291 2.44 -4.82 -10.71
CA GLN A 291 1.93 -6.17 -10.81
C GLN A 291 0.48 -6.21 -10.32
N ILE A 292 -0.46 -6.34 -11.25
CA ILE A 292 -1.87 -6.59 -10.98
C ILE A 292 -2.08 -8.11 -11.04
N GLY A 293 -2.36 -8.71 -9.88
CA GLY A 293 -2.60 -10.15 -9.77
C GLY A 293 -4.03 -10.56 -10.14
N ALA A 294 -4.98 -9.65 -9.94
CA ALA A 294 -6.37 -9.82 -10.36
C ALA A 294 -6.99 -8.46 -10.69
N GLU A 295 -7.68 -8.41 -11.82
CA GLU A 295 -8.54 -7.31 -12.22
C GLU A 295 -9.97 -7.86 -12.25
N LEU A 296 -10.84 -7.26 -11.44
CA LEU A 296 -12.21 -7.69 -11.21
C LEU A 296 -13.14 -6.50 -11.44
N THR A 297 -14.40 -6.76 -11.77
CA THR A 297 -15.38 -5.67 -11.80
C THR A 297 -15.82 -5.29 -10.39
N PHE A 298 -16.31 -4.07 -10.21
CA PHE A 298 -16.86 -3.63 -8.94
C PHE A 298 -17.94 -4.55 -8.32
N PRO A 299 -18.90 -5.11 -9.09
CA PRO A 299 -19.85 -6.11 -8.60
C PRO A 299 -19.21 -7.40 -8.06
N GLU A 300 -17.97 -7.69 -8.46
CA GLU A 300 -17.21 -8.88 -8.03
C GLU A 300 -16.33 -8.62 -6.81
N ALA A 301 -16.45 -7.45 -6.17
CA ALA A 301 -15.55 -7.04 -5.10
C ALA A 301 -15.41 -8.08 -3.97
N GLN A 302 -16.51 -8.75 -3.59
CA GLN A 302 -16.47 -9.81 -2.56
C GLN A 302 -15.43 -10.91 -2.88
N LYS A 303 -15.24 -11.27 -4.15
CA LYS A 303 -14.20 -12.24 -4.57
C LYS A 303 -12.80 -11.72 -4.27
N GLY A 304 -12.54 -10.44 -4.54
CA GLY A 304 -11.25 -9.79 -4.26
C GLY A 304 -10.95 -9.70 -2.77
N PHE A 305 -11.95 -9.33 -1.97
CA PHE A 305 -11.83 -9.30 -0.51
C PHE A 305 -11.56 -10.70 0.08
N GLN A 306 -12.26 -11.74 -0.40
CA GLN A 306 -12.02 -13.13 -0.01
C GLN A 306 -10.59 -13.57 -0.35
N ALA A 307 -10.13 -13.34 -1.59
CA ALA A 307 -8.77 -13.69 -2.01
C ALA A 307 -7.69 -13.01 -1.15
N MET A 308 -7.92 -11.75 -0.75
CA MET A 308 -6.99 -11.06 0.15
C MET A 308 -6.96 -11.66 1.56
N LEU A 309 -8.12 -12.07 2.10
CA LEU A 309 -8.21 -12.75 3.40
C LEU A 309 -7.49 -14.10 3.41
N ASP A 310 -7.65 -14.88 2.34
CA ASP A 310 -7.00 -16.19 2.18
C ASP A 310 -5.49 -16.05 1.93
N GLY A 311 -5.03 -14.84 1.59
CA GLY A 311 -3.64 -14.55 1.25
C GLY A 311 -3.26 -15.02 -0.16
N ASP A 312 -4.25 -15.28 -1.00
CA ASP A 312 -4.14 -15.67 -2.40
C ASP A 312 -4.00 -14.42 -3.28
N THR A 313 -2.86 -13.77 -3.08
CA THR A 313 -2.47 -12.54 -3.77
C THR A 313 -1.21 -12.77 -4.60
N ALA A 314 -1.21 -12.24 -5.82
CA ALA A 314 -0.08 -12.24 -6.75
C ALA A 314 0.23 -10.79 -7.20
N GLY A 315 0.32 -9.88 -6.23
CA GLY A 315 0.39 -8.42 -6.45
C GLY A 315 -0.87 -7.70 -5.96
N LYS A 316 -1.29 -6.68 -6.70
CA LYS A 316 -2.48 -5.88 -6.38
C LYS A 316 -3.75 -6.50 -6.95
N ILE A 317 -4.86 -6.34 -6.23
CA ILE A 317 -6.21 -6.62 -6.71
C ILE A 317 -6.84 -5.28 -7.05
N VAL A 318 -7.36 -5.16 -8.27
CA VAL A 318 -7.96 -3.92 -8.80
C VAL A 318 -9.42 -4.17 -9.16
N PHE A 319 -10.26 -3.20 -8.85
CA PHE A 319 -11.65 -3.13 -9.26
C PHE A 319 -11.83 -2.08 -10.35
N THR A 320 -12.47 -2.44 -11.46
CA THR A 320 -12.75 -1.54 -12.59
C THR A 320 -14.25 -1.41 -12.86
N HIS A 321 -14.61 -0.27 -13.46
CA HIS A 321 -15.93 -0.02 -14.06
C HIS A 321 -16.01 -0.51 -15.49
#